data_AF-A0A1H7UYS0-F1
#
_entry.id   AF-A0A1H7UYS0-F1
#
_cell.length_a   1.000
_cell.length_b   1.000
_cell.length_c   1.000
_cell.angle_alpha   90.00
_cell.angle_beta   90.00
_cell.angle_gamma   90.00
#
_symmetry.space_group_name_H-M   'P 1'
#
loop_
_entity.id
_entity.type
_entity.pdbx_description
1 polymer ?
#
loop_
_entity_poly.entity_id
_entity_poly.type
_entity_poly.pdbx_seq_one_letter_code
_entity_poly.pdbx_strand_id
1 'polypeptide(L)'
;MKVSPKCIIILTISSLCILPFCFEWIIAEITTPIRCAMLGDKGVEIYLSKEQWRSSRPDLDFSKITLKEINDSWYSPTEEDFNSSGNQIKGYLKYIMFRGSKYRLLRFNPKISLAKYVNTDNANNLFNESYWLYYDTKTDIVILHSTYITGRYKTYIGLGFNDVECKNDGSNLLLINKVLTSYFK
;
A
#
# COMPACT_ATOMS: atom_id res chain seq x y z
N MET A 1 16.41 44.63 -24.23
CA MET A 1 16.02 45.10 -22.88
C MET A 1 17.17 44.82 -21.92
N LYS A 2 17.75 45.84 -21.28
CA LYS A 2 18.77 45.64 -20.22
C LYS A 2 18.05 45.35 -18.91
N VAL A 3 18.24 44.14 -18.37
CA VAL A 3 17.73 43.78 -17.04
C VAL A 3 18.57 44.55 -16.01
N SER A 4 17.92 45.30 -15.11
CA SER A 4 18.64 46.07 -14.10
C SER A 4 19.29 45.13 -13.07
N PRO A 5 20.47 45.47 -12.52
CA PRO A 5 21.13 44.67 -11.48
C PRO A 5 20.23 44.43 -10.25
N LYS A 6 19.35 45.39 -9.92
CA LYS A 6 18.36 45.27 -8.84
C LYS A 6 17.31 44.21 -9.13
N CYS A 7 16.85 44.10 -10.39
CA CYS A 7 15.93 43.03 -10.79
C CYS A 7 16.58 41.65 -10.68
N ILE A 8 17.87 41.53 -11.00
CA ILE A 8 18.62 40.27 -10.87
C ILE A 8 18.71 39.88 -9.39
N ILE A 9 19.10 40.80 -8.51
CA ILE A 9 19.20 40.54 -7.07
C ILE A 9 17.85 40.13 -6.46
N ILE A 10 16.76 40.82 -6.83
CA ILE A 10 15.41 40.50 -6.35
C ILE A 10 14.97 39.11 -6.83
N LEU A 11 15.25 38.76 -8.09
CA LEU A 11 14.92 37.44 -8.64
C LEU A 11 15.75 36.36 -7.93
N THR A 12 17.05 36.58 -7.71
CA THR A 12 17.93 35.61 -7.02
C THR A 12 17.50 35.39 -5.57
N ILE A 13 17.20 36.45 -4.82
CA ILE A 13 16.74 36.34 -3.43
C ILE A 13 15.37 35.66 -3.37
N SER A 14 14.44 36.07 -4.24
CA SER A 14 13.10 35.44 -4.30
C SER A 14 13.19 33.95 -4.63
N SER A 15 14.05 33.57 -5.58
CA SER A 15 14.24 32.16 -5.91
C SER A 15 14.93 31.38 -4.79
N LEU A 16 15.93 31.95 -4.11
CA LEU A 16 16.55 31.33 -2.92
C LEU A 16 15.55 31.13 -1.78
N CYS A 17 14.62 32.06 -1.60
CA CYS A 17 13.59 31.96 -0.58
C CYS A 17 12.51 30.93 -0.95
N ILE A 18 12.08 30.85 -2.21
CA ILE A 18 10.97 29.98 -2.65
C ILE A 18 11.40 28.53 -2.87
N LEU A 19 12.62 28.31 -3.36
CA LEU A 19 13.14 26.98 -3.71
C LEU A 19 13.04 25.96 -2.56
N PRO A 20 13.47 26.27 -1.32
CA PRO A 20 13.36 25.33 -0.20
C PRO A 20 11.91 24.92 0.08
N PHE A 21 10.95 25.83 -0.14
CA PHE A 21 9.54 25.54 0.07
C PHE A 21 8.97 24.63 -1.02
N CYS A 22 9.32 24.86 -2.29
CA CYS A 22 8.84 24.00 -3.38
C CYS A 22 9.63 22.69 -3.54
N PHE A 23 10.76 22.54 -2.84
CA PHE A 23 11.71 21.44 -3.06
C PHE A 23 11.11 20.06 -2.77
N GLU A 24 10.42 19.89 -1.64
CA GLU A 24 9.81 18.60 -1.27
C GLU A 24 8.73 18.19 -2.28
N TRP A 25 7.92 19.15 -2.74
CA TRP A 25 6.89 18.93 -3.75
C TRP A 25 7.51 18.48 -5.08
N ILE A 26 8.50 19.23 -5.58
CA ILE A 26 9.19 18.91 -6.83
C ILE A 26 9.84 17.52 -6.75
N ILE A 27 10.49 17.20 -5.62
CA ILE A 27 11.07 15.87 -5.42
C ILE A 27 9.98 14.80 -5.45
N ALA A 28 8.90 14.96 -4.69
CA ALA A 28 7.84 13.96 -4.62
C ALA A 28 7.20 13.71 -6.00
N GLU A 29 6.88 14.76 -6.76
CA GLU A 29 6.25 14.65 -8.09
C GLU A 29 7.18 14.02 -9.14
N ILE A 30 8.48 14.30 -9.10
CA ILE A 30 9.45 13.78 -10.08
C ILE A 30 9.87 12.35 -9.73
N THR A 31 10.20 12.11 -8.46
CA THR A 31 10.85 10.85 -8.06
C THR A 31 9.86 9.73 -7.78
N THR A 32 8.60 10.04 -7.41
CA THR A 32 7.60 9.00 -7.15
C THR A 32 7.31 8.16 -8.41
N PRO A 33 7.00 8.75 -9.58
CA PRO A 33 6.80 7.96 -10.79
C PRO A 33 8.01 7.10 -11.17
N ILE A 34 9.22 7.61 -10.97
CA ILE A 34 10.47 6.87 -11.21
C ILE A 34 10.58 5.67 -10.27
N ARG A 35 10.35 5.87 -8.97
CA ARG A 35 10.35 4.80 -7.96
C ARG A 35 9.28 3.74 -8.26
N CYS A 36 8.08 4.18 -8.65
CA CYS A 36 7.00 3.28 -9.07
C CYS A 36 7.41 2.45 -10.28
N ALA A 37 8.03 3.06 -11.30
CA ALA A 37 8.50 2.36 -12.49
C ALA A 37 9.66 1.39 -12.20
N MET A 38 10.57 1.75 -11.31
CA MET A 38 11.65 0.87 -10.84
C MET A 38 11.12 -0.32 -10.05
N LEU A 39 10.07 -0.11 -9.27
CA LEU A 39 9.41 -1.15 -8.51
C LEU A 39 8.67 -2.11 -9.46
N GLY A 40 7.81 -1.60 -10.34
CA GLY A 40 7.09 -2.37 -11.36
C GLY A 40 6.56 -3.71 -10.84
N ASP A 41 6.67 -4.76 -11.66
CA ASP A 41 6.24 -6.12 -11.29
C ASP A 41 7.00 -6.71 -10.09
N LYS A 42 8.21 -6.19 -9.78
CA LYS A 42 9.00 -6.64 -8.62
C LYS A 42 8.37 -6.22 -7.29
N GLY A 43 7.45 -5.27 -7.32
CA GLY A 43 6.67 -4.89 -6.15
C GLY A 43 5.55 -5.86 -5.79
N VAL A 44 5.38 -6.97 -6.52
CA VAL A 44 4.38 -7.99 -6.24
C VAL A 44 5.05 -9.36 -6.24
N GLU A 45 5.13 -9.98 -5.06
CA GLU A 45 5.65 -11.33 -4.88
C GLU A 45 4.48 -12.30 -4.64
N ILE A 46 4.25 -13.21 -5.59
CA ILE A 46 3.26 -14.28 -5.48
C ILE A 46 3.94 -15.51 -4.89
N TYR A 47 3.48 -15.95 -3.73
CA TYR A 47 4.01 -17.12 -3.02
C TYR A 47 3.23 -18.39 -3.35
N LEU A 48 1.94 -18.22 -3.63
CA LEU A 48 1.04 -19.32 -3.93
C LEU A 48 0.22 -18.94 -5.14
N SER A 49 0.34 -19.68 -6.24
CA SER A 49 -0.47 -19.43 -7.44
C SER A 49 -1.95 -19.61 -7.14
N LYS A 50 -2.81 -19.11 -8.03
CA LYS A 50 -4.26 -19.32 -7.96
C LYS A 50 -4.60 -20.81 -7.82
N GLU A 51 -4.02 -21.65 -8.67
CA GLU A 51 -4.27 -23.08 -8.72
C GLU A 51 -3.81 -23.75 -7.44
N GLN A 52 -2.59 -23.42 -6.97
CA GLN A 52 -2.05 -23.93 -5.72
C GLN A 52 -2.90 -23.53 -4.52
N TRP A 53 -3.35 -22.27 -4.47
CA TRP A 53 -4.21 -21.78 -3.39
C TRP A 53 -5.56 -22.47 -3.40
N ARG A 54 -6.22 -22.59 -4.56
CA ARG A 54 -7.49 -23.31 -4.69
C ARG A 54 -7.36 -24.77 -4.29
N SER A 55 -6.29 -25.45 -4.72
CA SER A 55 -6.01 -26.83 -4.30
C SER A 55 -5.76 -26.97 -2.80
N SER A 56 -5.20 -25.94 -2.15
CA SER A 56 -5.01 -25.91 -0.69
C SER A 56 -6.30 -25.66 0.10
N ARG A 57 -7.40 -25.30 -0.58
CA ARG A 57 -8.70 -24.93 0.00
C ARG A 57 -9.85 -25.80 -0.52
N PRO A 58 -9.82 -27.13 -0.26
CA PRO A 58 -10.90 -28.03 -0.67
C PRO A 58 -12.22 -27.75 0.07
N ASP A 59 -12.19 -26.96 1.16
CA ASP A 59 -13.36 -26.49 1.89
C ASP A 59 -14.16 -25.41 1.13
N LEU A 60 -13.53 -24.73 0.16
CA LEU A 60 -14.17 -23.67 -0.61
C LEU A 60 -14.67 -24.17 -1.96
N ASP A 61 -15.96 -23.95 -2.20
CA ASP A 61 -16.53 -24.10 -3.53
C ASP A 61 -16.41 -22.77 -4.31
N PHE A 62 -15.27 -22.59 -4.99
CA PHE A 62 -14.99 -21.38 -5.78
C PHE A 62 -16.01 -21.13 -6.90
N SER A 63 -16.81 -22.12 -7.32
CA SER A 63 -17.85 -21.94 -8.34
C SER A 63 -19.06 -21.15 -7.81
N LYS A 64 -19.27 -21.14 -6.49
CA LYS A 64 -20.38 -20.44 -5.83
C LYS A 64 -19.98 -19.07 -5.28
N ILE A 65 -18.69 -18.77 -5.25
CA ILE A 65 -18.16 -17.52 -4.69
C ILE A 65 -18.07 -16.48 -5.80
N THR A 66 -18.86 -15.41 -5.69
CA THR A 66 -18.78 -14.31 -6.66
C THR A 66 -17.81 -13.23 -6.21
N LEU A 67 -17.22 -12.50 -7.18
CA LEU A 67 -16.35 -11.37 -6.86
C LEU A 67 -17.05 -10.30 -6.03
N LYS A 68 -18.35 -10.06 -6.30
CA LYS A 68 -19.16 -9.12 -5.53
C LYS A 68 -19.23 -9.53 -4.07
N GLU A 69 -19.55 -10.79 -3.80
CA GLU A 69 -19.60 -11.30 -2.44
C GLU A 69 -18.25 -11.21 -1.72
N ILE A 70 -17.14 -11.47 -2.43
CA ILE A 70 -15.81 -11.29 -1.85
C ILE A 70 -15.59 -9.83 -1.46
N ASN A 71 -15.89 -8.89 -2.36
CA ASN A 71 -15.70 -7.46 -2.09
C ASN A 71 -16.56 -6.97 -0.92
N ASP A 72 -17.81 -7.42 -0.84
CA ASP A 72 -18.76 -7.01 0.19
C ASP A 72 -18.46 -7.67 1.56
N SER A 73 -17.72 -8.77 1.59
CA SER A 73 -17.41 -9.51 2.83
C SER A 73 -16.17 -8.99 3.56
N TRP A 74 -15.39 -8.09 2.95
CA TRP A 74 -14.25 -7.49 3.64
C TRP A 74 -14.72 -6.54 4.74
N TYR A 75 -14.21 -6.73 5.95
CA TYR A 75 -14.39 -5.76 7.02
C TYR A 75 -13.06 -5.37 7.64
N SER A 76 -13.06 -4.20 8.28
CA SER A 76 -11.91 -3.68 9.03
C SER A 76 -12.12 -4.03 10.50
N PRO A 77 -11.27 -4.87 11.11
CA PRO A 77 -11.43 -5.24 12.51
C PRO A 77 -11.32 -4.03 13.44
N THR A 78 -12.13 -4.01 14.49
CA THR A 78 -12.06 -3.00 15.57
C THR A 78 -11.30 -3.56 16.77
N GLU A 79 -10.99 -2.71 17.76
CA GLU A 79 -10.34 -3.18 19.00
C GLU A 79 -11.19 -4.23 19.75
N GLU A 80 -12.50 -4.21 19.59
CA GLU A 80 -13.44 -5.17 20.18
C GLU A 80 -13.33 -6.57 19.57
N ASP A 81 -12.74 -6.71 18.37
CA ASP A 81 -12.52 -7.99 17.71
C ASP A 81 -11.28 -8.74 18.24
N PHE A 82 -10.56 -8.15 19.20
CA PHE A 82 -9.37 -8.73 19.80
C PHE A 82 -9.53 -8.88 21.31
N ASN A 83 -9.02 -9.98 21.87
CA ASN A 83 -8.93 -10.08 23.33
C ASN A 83 -7.81 -9.18 23.89
N SER A 84 -7.75 -9.04 25.21
CA SER A 84 -6.76 -8.22 25.92
C SER A 84 -5.29 -8.61 25.66
N SER A 85 -5.04 -9.82 25.12
CA SER A 85 -3.71 -10.28 24.70
C SER A 85 -3.41 -10.03 23.21
N GLY A 86 -4.31 -9.37 22.48
CA GLY A 86 -4.21 -9.17 21.02
C GLY A 86 -4.47 -10.45 20.19
N ASN A 87 -4.94 -11.51 20.83
CA ASN A 87 -5.21 -12.82 20.26
C ASN A 87 -6.72 -13.06 20.03
N GLN A 88 -7.03 -14.05 19.19
CA GLN A 88 -8.27 -14.25 18.42
C GLN A 88 -9.61 -14.16 19.18
N ILE A 89 -10.58 -13.45 18.58
CA ILE A 89 -12.03 -13.72 18.72
C ILE A 89 -12.63 -14.31 17.41
N LYS A 90 -12.06 -14.02 16.23
CA LYS A 90 -12.64 -14.40 14.91
C LYS A 90 -11.67 -15.05 13.90
N GLY A 91 -10.66 -15.81 14.36
CA GLY A 91 -9.83 -16.64 13.47
C GLY A 91 -8.72 -15.92 12.70
N TYR A 92 -8.32 -14.72 13.14
CA TYR A 92 -7.17 -13.96 12.63
C TYR A 92 -6.40 -13.29 13.78
N LEU A 93 -5.13 -12.97 13.56
CA LEU A 93 -4.29 -12.30 14.55
C LEU A 93 -4.27 -10.79 14.32
N LYS A 94 -4.12 -9.99 15.39
CA LYS A 94 -3.94 -8.53 15.24
C LYS A 94 -2.64 -8.19 14.52
N TYR A 95 -1.61 -9.00 14.78
CA TYR A 95 -0.29 -8.86 14.17
C TYR A 95 0.28 -10.21 13.78
N ILE A 96 1.10 -10.20 12.73
CA ILE A 96 1.91 -11.34 12.31
C ILE A 96 3.35 -10.89 12.04
N MET A 97 4.28 -11.83 12.13
CA MET A 97 5.67 -11.62 11.75
C MET A 97 5.90 -12.25 10.38
N PHE A 98 6.45 -11.47 9.44
CA PHE A 98 6.83 -11.97 8.12
C PHE A 98 8.17 -11.37 7.73
N ARG A 99 9.15 -12.24 7.41
CA ARG A 99 10.53 -11.86 7.07
C ARG A 99 11.16 -10.88 8.08
N GLY A 100 10.90 -11.08 9.38
CA GLY A 100 11.44 -10.24 10.46
C GLY A 100 10.68 -8.93 10.70
N SER A 101 9.70 -8.58 9.86
CA SER A 101 8.88 -7.37 10.02
C SER A 101 7.52 -7.69 10.63
N LYS A 102 7.03 -6.79 11.48
CA LYS A 102 5.70 -6.89 12.11
C LYS A 102 4.63 -6.25 11.22
N TYR A 103 3.64 -7.02 10.81
CA TYR A 103 2.51 -6.53 10.04
C TYR A 103 1.26 -6.45 10.90
N ARG A 104 0.48 -5.37 10.76
CA ARG A 104 -0.79 -5.15 11.44
C ARG A 104 -1.95 -5.54 10.54
N LEU A 105 -2.97 -6.18 11.10
CA LEU A 105 -4.17 -6.51 10.36
C LEU A 105 -4.89 -5.23 9.90
N LEU A 106 -5.19 -5.16 8.61
CA LEU A 106 -5.91 -4.06 7.99
C LEU A 106 -7.36 -4.44 7.73
N ARG A 107 -7.58 -5.60 7.09
CA ARG A 107 -8.91 -6.13 6.76
C ARG A 107 -8.93 -7.64 6.81
N PHE A 108 -10.10 -8.21 7.04
CA PHE A 108 -10.32 -9.65 7.00
C PHE A 108 -11.56 -9.97 6.16
N ASN A 109 -11.50 -11.08 5.42
CA ASN A 109 -12.61 -11.64 4.68
C ASN A 109 -12.97 -13.01 5.29
N PRO A 110 -14.08 -13.12 6.04
CA PRO A 110 -14.45 -14.34 6.73
C PRO A 110 -14.93 -15.43 5.77
N LYS A 111 -15.50 -15.08 4.60
CA LYS A 111 -16.01 -16.07 3.64
C LYS A 111 -14.91 -16.99 3.13
N ILE A 112 -13.72 -16.45 2.93
CA ILE A 112 -12.57 -17.17 2.40
C ILE A 112 -11.42 -17.27 3.40
N SER A 113 -11.61 -16.81 4.64
CA SER A 113 -10.56 -16.77 5.67
C SER A 113 -9.27 -16.09 5.18
N LEU A 114 -9.42 -14.96 4.47
CA LEU A 114 -8.29 -14.22 3.91
C LEU A 114 -8.09 -12.91 4.67
N ALA A 115 -6.89 -12.70 5.20
CA ALA A 115 -6.49 -11.49 5.90
C ALA A 115 -5.57 -10.64 5.02
N LYS A 116 -5.78 -9.32 5.06
CA LYS A 116 -4.86 -8.33 4.51
C LYS A 116 -4.17 -7.64 5.68
N TYR A 117 -2.86 -7.83 5.79
CA TYR A 117 -2.02 -7.12 6.75
C TYR A 117 -1.20 -6.02 6.07
N VAL A 118 -0.76 -5.04 6.86
CA VAL A 118 0.06 -3.90 6.42
C VAL A 118 1.22 -3.66 7.37
N ASN A 119 2.40 -3.40 6.81
CA ASN A 119 3.51 -2.76 7.49
C ASN A 119 3.81 -1.46 6.75
N THR A 120 3.95 -0.35 7.47
CA THR A 120 4.27 0.95 6.88
C THR A 120 5.63 1.39 7.37
N ASP A 121 6.52 1.71 6.44
CA ASP A 121 7.78 2.37 6.72
C ASP A 121 7.72 3.81 6.18
N ASN A 122 7.95 4.76 7.07
CA ASN A 122 7.96 6.20 6.78
C ASN A 122 9.39 6.73 6.90
N ALA A 123 10.35 6.05 6.27
CA ALA A 123 11.77 6.27 6.49
C ALA A 123 12.22 7.73 6.39
N ASN A 124 11.61 8.57 5.52
CA ASN A 124 12.16 9.90 5.21
C ASN A 124 11.16 11.07 5.10
N ASN A 125 9.92 10.97 5.60
CA ASN A 125 8.83 11.97 5.46
C ASN A 125 8.41 12.35 4.02
N LEU A 126 9.29 12.17 3.04
CA LEU A 126 9.12 12.42 1.60
C LEU A 126 8.53 11.23 0.85
N PHE A 127 8.71 10.02 1.39
CA PHE A 127 8.17 8.80 0.83
C PHE A 127 7.60 7.94 1.94
N ASN A 128 6.43 7.35 1.69
CA ASN A 128 5.89 6.29 2.51
C ASN A 128 5.92 5.00 1.71
N GLU A 129 6.44 3.95 2.31
CA GLU A 129 6.40 2.61 1.77
C GLU A 129 5.40 1.79 2.59
N SER A 130 4.42 1.22 1.91
CA SER A 130 3.42 0.34 2.49
C SER A 130 3.61 -1.05 1.93
N TYR A 131 3.88 -2.00 2.80
CA TYR A 131 4.00 -3.40 2.48
C TYR A 131 2.69 -4.10 2.85
N TRP A 132 2.04 -4.73 1.89
CA TRP A 132 0.80 -5.47 2.10
C TRP A 132 1.06 -6.97 2.03
N LEU A 133 0.42 -7.71 2.93
CA LEU A 133 0.49 -9.17 2.97
C LEU A 133 -0.92 -9.73 2.92
N TYR A 134 -1.19 -10.58 1.92
CA TYR A 134 -2.41 -11.36 1.85
C TYR A 134 -2.13 -12.76 2.40
N TYR A 135 -2.87 -13.11 3.43
CA TYR A 135 -2.59 -14.24 4.30
C TYR A 135 -3.83 -15.11 4.46
N ASP A 136 -3.74 -16.39 4.10
CA ASP A 136 -4.79 -17.36 4.36
C ASP A 136 -4.72 -17.79 5.83
N THR A 137 -5.71 -17.37 6.62
CA THR A 137 -5.75 -17.68 8.06
C THR A 137 -6.21 -19.10 8.34
N LYS A 138 -6.72 -19.83 7.34
CA LYS A 138 -7.17 -21.22 7.50
C LYS A 138 -6.01 -22.19 7.32
N THR A 139 -5.14 -21.92 6.35
CA THR A 139 -3.98 -22.76 6.01
C THR A 139 -2.66 -22.23 6.58
N ASP A 140 -2.67 -21.03 7.15
CA ASP A 140 -1.49 -20.38 7.76
C ASP A 140 -0.40 -20.05 6.72
N ILE A 141 -0.81 -19.66 5.50
CA ILE A 141 0.08 -19.45 4.35
C ILE A 141 -0.05 -18.02 3.80
N VAL A 142 1.08 -17.40 3.50
CA VAL A 142 1.15 -16.16 2.72
C VAL A 142 0.85 -16.48 1.25
N ILE A 143 -0.12 -15.78 0.67
CA ILE A 143 -0.47 -15.91 -0.75
C ILE A 143 0.32 -14.90 -1.59
N LEU A 144 0.33 -13.65 -1.12
CA LEU A 144 0.88 -12.53 -1.85
C LEU A 144 1.52 -11.54 -0.87
N HIS A 145 2.69 -11.04 -1.23
CA HIS A 145 3.27 -9.83 -0.64
C HIS A 145 3.36 -8.76 -1.70
N SER A 146 3.12 -7.52 -1.33
CA SER A 146 3.30 -6.41 -2.26
C SER A 146 3.81 -5.15 -1.58
N THR A 147 4.47 -4.32 -2.38
CA THR A 147 5.02 -3.04 -1.98
C THR A 147 4.32 -1.92 -2.74
N TYR A 148 3.92 -0.90 -2.01
CA TYR A 148 3.30 0.32 -2.52
C TYR A 148 4.08 1.53 -2.03
N ILE A 149 4.40 2.44 -2.93
CA ILE A 149 5.19 3.64 -2.64
C ILE A 149 4.30 4.86 -2.90
N THR A 150 4.27 5.80 -1.97
CA THR A 150 3.73 7.15 -2.19
C THR A 150 4.79 8.20 -1.90
N GLY A 151 4.86 9.22 -2.74
CA GLY A 151 5.54 10.46 -2.39
C GLY A 151 4.67 11.25 -1.44
N ARG A 152 5.28 12.03 -0.55
CA ARG A 152 4.58 12.89 0.40
C ARG A 152 5.31 14.22 0.50
N TYR A 153 4.56 15.32 0.50
CA TYR A 153 5.11 16.65 0.71
C TYR A 153 4.15 17.49 1.56
N LYS A 154 4.69 18.43 2.34
CA LYS A 154 3.86 19.34 3.14
C LYS A 154 3.08 20.28 2.23
N THR A 155 1.80 20.49 2.53
CA THR A 155 1.09 21.66 1.98
C THR A 155 1.51 22.90 2.75
N TYR A 156 1.72 24.00 2.03
CA TYR A 156 1.99 25.31 2.62
C TYR A 156 0.71 26.11 2.87
N ILE A 157 -0.42 25.69 2.29
CA ILE A 157 -1.74 26.25 2.55
C ILE A 157 -2.51 25.19 3.35
N GLY A 158 -2.47 25.30 4.67
CA GLY A 158 -3.05 24.36 5.64
C GLY A 158 -2.02 23.47 6.33
N LEU A 159 -2.31 23.04 7.56
CA LEU A 159 -1.48 22.07 8.30
C LEU A 159 -1.78 20.66 7.78
N GLY A 160 -1.09 20.24 6.72
CA GLY A 160 -1.34 18.93 6.12
C GLY A 160 -0.23 18.46 5.19
N PHE A 161 -0.43 17.27 4.62
CA PHE A 161 0.44 16.67 3.63
C PHE A 161 -0.38 16.34 2.39
N ASN A 162 0.24 16.46 1.23
CA ASN A 162 -0.25 15.92 -0.01
C ASN A 162 0.56 14.67 -0.36
N ASP A 163 -0.13 13.67 -0.90
CA ASP A 163 0.48 12.43 -1.35
C ASP A 163 0.49 12.38 -2.88
N VAL A 164 1.62 11.95 -3.44
CA VAL A 164 1.79 11.62 -4.86
C VAL A 164 1.69 10.11 -4.97
N GLU A 165 0.68 9.62 -5.68
CA GLU A 165 0.46 8.20 -5.89
C GLU A 165 1.11 7.72 -7.20
N CYS A 166 1.40 6.42 -7.29
CA CYS A 166 1.76 5.82 -8.57
C CYS A 166 0.58 5.95 -9.55
N LYS A 167 0.80 6.58 -10.71
CA LYS A 167 -0.25 6.70 -11.75
C LYS A 167 -0.78 5.34 -12.18
N ASN A 168 -2.09 5.29 -12.47
CA ASN A 168 -2.87 4.07 -12.74
C ASN A 168 -2.32 3.18 -13.88
N ASP A 169 -1.58 3.71 -14.85
CA ASP A 169 -1.15 2.85 -15.98
C ASP A 169 0.06 1.94 -15.65
N GLY A 170 0.62 2.05 -14.43
CA GLY A 170 1.68 1.18 -13.93
C GLY A 170 1.68 1.00 -12.41
N SER A 171 0.54 1.24 -11.74
CA SER A 171 0.48 1.14 -10.28
C SER A 171 0.40 -0.33 -9.85
N ASN A 172 1.27 -0.72 -8.92
CA ASN A 172 1.23 -2.05 -8.29
C ASN A 172 -0.14 -2.36 -7.70
N LEU A 173 -0.91 -1.34 -7.32
CA LEU A 173 -2.26 -1.48 -6.80
C LEU A 173 -3.24 -2.11 -7.81
N LEU A 174 -3.14 -1.73 -9.09
CA LEU A 174 -3.94 -2.35 -10.15
C LEU A 174 -3.47 -3.77 -10.45
N LEU A 175 -2.16 -4.03 -10.43
CA LEU A 175 -1.62 -5.38 -10.56
C LEU A 175 -2.09 -6.28 -9.40
N ILE A 176 -2.01 -5.82 -8.16
CA ILE A 176 -2.50 -6.50 -6.96
C ILE A 176 -3.99 -6.81 -7.10
N ASN A 177 -4.81 -5.82 -7.49
CA ASN A 177 -6.25 -6.01 -7.68
C ASN A 177 -6.54 -7.01 -8.79
N LYS A 178 -5.79 -6.96 -9.90
CA LYS A 178 -5.93 -7.91 -11.02
C LYS A 178 -5.55 -9.33 -10.61
N VAL A 179 -4.41 -9.49 -9.92
CA VAL A 179 -3.94 -10.77 -9.39
C VAL A 179 -4.98 -11.32 -8.42
N LEU A 180 -5.39 -10.59 -7.39
CA LEU A 180 -6.37 -11.08 -6.42
C LEU A 180 -7.72 -11.39 -7.07
N THR A 181 -8.21 -10.53 -7.96
CA THR A 181 -9.45 -10.77 -8.70
C THR A 181 -9.39 -12.06 -9.51
N SER A 182 -8.22 -12.40 -10.07
CA SER A 182 -8.04 -13.64 -10.83
C SER A 182 -8.23 -14.90 -9.98
N TYR A 183 -8.05 -14.82 -8.66
CA TYR A 183 -8.21 -15.95 -7.74
C TYR A 183 -9.69 -16.29 -7.52
N PHE A 184 -10.59 -15.37 -7.86
CA PHE A 184 -12.04 -15.49 -7.68
C PHE A 184 -12.83 -15.58 -8.99
N LYS A 185 -12.16 -15.49 -10.15
CA LYS A 185 -12.74 -15.79 -11.47
C LYS A 185 -12.49 -17.24 -11.85
#